data_AF-A0A7L4P7K8-F1
#
_entry.id   AF-A0A7L4P7K8-F1
#
_cell.length_a   1.000
_cell.length_b   1.000
_cell.length_c   1.000
_cell.angle_alpha   90.00
_cell.angle_beta   90.00
_cell.angle_gamma   90.00
#
_symmetry.space_group_name_H-M   'P 1'
#
loop_
_entity.id
_entity.type
_entity.pdbx_description
1 polymer ?
#
loop_
_entity_poly.entity_id
_entity_poly.type
_entity_poly.pdbx_seq_one_letter_code
_entity_poly.pdbx_strand_id
1 'polypeptide(L)'
;MLFSTHDLSLAARAWAVAMMIRGRIVAQGAPLEIARRYGGRWRVKIVDRGGERVFELDDLRQLPGVLSGVEGAASVEVSPPDLFTAFKKLAGYD
;
A
#
# COMPACT_ATOMS: atom_id res chain seq x y z
N MET A 1 -20.84 -2.67 -14.20
CA MET A 1 -19.97 -1.92 -15.14
C MET A 1 -18.58 -2.54 -15.09
N LEU A 2 -17.99 -2.85 -16.24
CA LEU A 2 -16.64 -3.39 -16.35
C LEU A 2 -15.80 -2.41 -17.17
N PHE A 3 -14.63 -2.06 -16.67
CA PHE A 3 -13.65 -1.30 -17.43
C PHE A 3 -12.24 -1.74 -17.03
N SER A 4 -11.29 -1.55 -17.93
CA SER A 4 -9.87 -1.79 -17.69
C SER A 4 -9.16 -0.45 -17.54
N THR A 5 -8.25 -0.34 -16.58
CA THR A 5 -7.40 0.83 -16.39
C THR A 5 -5.97 0.41 -16.01
N HIS A 6 -5.00 1.22 -16.38
CA HIS A 6 -3.63 1.13 -15.88
C HIS A 6 -3.39 2.05 -14.67
N ASP A 7 -4.34 2.96 -14.39
CA ASP A 7 -4.34 3.78 -13.18
C ASP A 7 -4.85 2.95 -11.99
N LEU A 8 -3.91 2.52 -11.16
CA LEU A 8 -4.18 1.71 -9.97
C LEU A 8 -4.84 2.51 -8.84
N SER A 9 -4.71 3.84 -8.84
CA SER A 9 -5.43 4.71 -7.90
C SER A 9 -6.91 4.76 -8.25
N LEU A 10 -7.23 4.77 -9.55
CA LEU A 10 -8.61 4.62 -10.02
C LEU A 10 -9.15 3.22 -9.75
N ALA A 11 -8.37 2.17 -10.03
CA ALA A 11 -8.76 0.78 -9.75
C ALA A 11 -9.05 0.54 -8.25
N ALA A 12 -8.30 1.20 -7.36
CA ALA A 12 -8.49 1.09 -5.91
C ALA A 12 -9.86 1.60 -5.43
N ARG A 13 -10.59 2.38 -6.23
CA ARG A 13 -11.94 2.87 -5.93
C ARG A 13 -13.04 1.91 -6.39
N ALA A 14 -12.70 0.86 -7.13
CA ALA A 14 -13.67 -0.12 -7.57
C ALA A 14 -14.15 -1.00 -6.41
N TRP A 15 -15.36 -1.55 -6.52
CA TRP A 15 -15.86 -2.52 -5.54
C TRP A 15 -15.04 -3.82 -5.55
N ALA A 16 -14.62 -4.24 -6.75
CA ALA A 16 -13.77 -5.39 -6.96
C ALA A 16 -12.83 -5.12 -8.14
N VAL A 17 -11.65 -5.75 -8.11
CA VAL A 17 -10.67 -5.72 -9.19
C VAL A 17 -10.22 -7.13 -9.53
N ALA A 18 -9.80 -7.31 -10.78
CA ALA A 18 -9.05 -8.48 -11.22
C ALA A 18 -7.74 -7.97 -11.86
N MET A 19 -6.60 -8.43 -11.34
CA MET A 19 -5.30 -8.15 -11.94
C MET A 19 -4.96 -9.24 -12.93
N MET A 20 -4.65 -8.83 -14.16
CA MET A 20 -4.28 -9.72 -15.24
C MET A 20 -2.81 -9.52 -15.61
N ILE A 21 -2.05 -10.61 -15.64
CA ILE A 21 -0.63 -10.63 -16.03
C ILE A 21 -0.45 -11.76 -17.04
N ARG A 22 0.17 -11.46 -18.18
CA ARG A 22 0.43 -12.42 -19.27
C ARG A 22 -0.82 -13.23 -19.67
N GLY A 23 -1.96 -12.53 -19.81
CA GLY A 23 -3.24 -13.12 -20.23
C GLY A 23 -3.94 -13.97 -19.17
N ARG A 24 -3.51 -13.95 -17.90
CA ARG A 24 -4.13 -14.71 -16.81
C ARG A 24 -4.50 -13.80 -15.65
N ILE A 25 -5.66 -14.03 -15.04
CA ILE A 25 -6.02 -13.38 -13.78
C ILE A 25 -5.16 -14.00 -12.68
N VAL A 26 -4.33 -13.17 -12.05
CA VAL A 26 -3.40 -13.58 -10.98
C VAL A 26 -3.92 -13.25 -9.58
N ALA A 27 -4.83 -12.28 -9.48
CA ALA A 27 -5.49 -11.90 -8.24
C ALA A 27 -6.86 -11.30 -8.56
N GLN A 28 -7.85 -11.57 -7.71
CA GLN A 28 -9.20 -11.03 -7.81
C GLN A 28 -9.79 -10.86 -6.41
N GLY A 29 -10.58 -9.80 -6.20
CA GLY A 29 -11.21 -9.50 -4.92
C GLY A 29 -11.39 -8.00 -4.70
N ALA A 30 -11.67 -7.62 -3.44
CA ALA A 30 -11.72 -6.20 -3.10
C ALA A 30 -10.29 -5.60 -3.18
N PRO A 31 -10.12 -4.35 -3.65
CA PRO A 31 -8.81 -3.72 -3.78
C PRO A 31 -7.97 -3.78 -2.50
N LEU A 32 -8.59 -3.48 -1.36
CA LEU A 32 -7.91 -3.47 -0.07
C LEU A 32 -7.41 -4.86 0.34
N GLU A 33 -8.14 -5.93 0.03
CA GLU A 33 -7.74 -7.30 0.34
C GLU A 33 -6.52 -7.71 -0.48
N ILE A 34 -6.54 -7.39 -1.78
CA ILE A 34 -5.42 -7.67 -2.68
C ILE A 34 -4.19 -6.84 -2.27
N ALA A 35 -4.38 -5.56 -1.96
CA ALA A 35 -3.32 -4.68 -1.48
C ALA A 35 -2.71 -5.20 -0.17
N ARG A 36 -3.51 -5.67 0.79
CA ARG A 36 -2.98 -6.28 2.03
C ARG A 36 -2.25 -7.59 1.80
N ARG A 37 -2.73 -8.41 0.86
CA ARG A 37 -2.16 -9.74 0.59
C ARG A 37 -0.86 -9.66 -0.21
N TYR A 38 -0.76 -8.72 -1.13
CA TYR A 38 0.35 -8.65 -2.09
C TYR A 38 1.08 -7.30 -2.12
N GLY A 39 0.43 -6.22 -1.69
CA GLY A 39 0.91 -4.83 -1.74
C GLY A 39 1.81 -4.40 -0.58
N GLY A 40 2.34 -5.35 0.17
CA GLY A 40 3.33 -5.10 1.21
C GLY A 40 2.73 -4.63 2.53
N ARG A 41 3.48 -3.80 3.23
CA ARG A 41 3.20 -3.31 4.59
C ARG A 41 2.67 -1.88 4.57
N TRP A 42 2.03 -1.48 5.66
CA TRP A 42 1.75 -0.07 5.91
C TRP A 42 3.07 0.68 6.00
N ARG A 43 3.15 1.87 5.41
CA ARG A 43 4.32 2.72 5.51
C ARG A 43 4.00 3.95 6.34
N VAL A 44 4.82 4.23 7.33
CA VAL A 44 4.73 5.41 8.18
C VAL A 44 5.95 6.26 7.93
N LYS A 45 5.77 7.37 7.23
CA LYS A 45 6.80 8.36 6.96
C LYS A 45 6.70 9.47 8.00
N ILE A 46 7.79 9.72 8.71
CA ILE A 46 7.91 10.76 9.72
C ILE A 46 9.02 11.72 9.29
N VAL A 47 8.70 13.00 9.22
CA VAL A 47 9.68 14.06 8.95
C VAL A 47 9.83 14.89 10.21
N ASP A 48 11.06 15.01 10.69
CA ASP A 48 11.43 15.85 11.84
C ASP A 48 12.70 16.66 11.56
N ARG A 49 13.24 17.34 12.57
CA ARG A 49 14.48 18.15 12.43
C ARG A 49 15.72 17.33 12.07
N GLY A 50 15.73 16.04 12.38
CA GLY A 50 16.81 15.10 12.08
C GLY A 50 16.69 14.46 10.70
N GLY A 51 15.56 14.67 9.99
CA GLY A 51 15.35 14.21 8.63
C GLY A 51 14.12 13.32 8.47
N GLU A 52 14.15 12.48 7.44
CA GLU A 52 13.07 11.56 7.09
C GLU A 52 13.33 10.15 7.63
N ARG A 53 12.32 9.57 8.29
CA ARG A 53 12.32 8.18 8.75
C ARG A 53 11.09 7.47 8.19
N VAL A 54 11.28 6.28 7.63
CA VAL A 54 10.19 5.44 7.12
C VAL A 54 10.16 4.14 7.90
N PHE A 55 8.99 3.82 8.44
CA PHE A 55 8.73 2.57 9.16
C PHE A 55 7.72 1.73 8.38
N GLU A 56 7.89 0.42 8.41
CA GLU A 56 6.94 -0.52 7.84
C GLU A 56 6.18 -1.26 8.95
N LEU A 57 4.86 -1.33 8.83
CA LEU A 57 3.98 -2.02 9.79
C LEU A 57 3.18 -3.10 9.09
N ASP A 58 3.13 -4.27 9.71
CA ASP A 58 2.21 -5.34 9.31
C ASP A 58 0.76 -4.94 9.62
N ASP A 59 0.56 -4.18 10.70
CA ASP A 59 -0.76 -3.77 11.19
C ASP A 59 -0.73 -2.34 11.73
N LEU A 60 -1.78 -1.57 11.44
CA LEU A 60 -1.92 -0.18 11.90
C LEU A 60 -1.96 -0.06 13.43
N ARG A 61 -2.31 -1.13 14.15
CA ARG A 61 -2.24 -1.20 15.62
C ARG A 61 -0.80 -1.06 16.16
N GLN A 62 0.21 -1.24 15.32
CA GLN A 62 1.62 -1.01 15.68
C GLN A 62 2.01 0.49 15.63
N LEU A 63 1.16 1.35 15.04
CA LEU A 63 1.43 2.78 14.85
C LEU A 63 1.76 3.51 16.17
N PRO A 64 1.03 3.30 17.29
CA PRO A 64 1.36 3.97 18.55
C PRO A 64 2.80 3.68 19.03
N GLY A 65 3.31 2.47 18.78
CA GLY A 65 4.69 2.11 19.11
C GLY A 65 5.72 2.86 18.28
N VAL A 66 5.43 3.11 16.99
CA VAL A 66 6.29 3.91 16.09
C VAL A 66 6.28 5.39 16.47
N LEU A 67 5.13 5.90 16.88
CA LEU A 67 4.98 7.31 17.27
C LEU A 67 5.50 7.60 18.69
N SER A 68 5.72 6.56 19.50
CA SER A 68 6.25 6.71 20.85
C SER A 68 7.69 7.26 20.80
N GLY A 69 7.90 8.43 21.39
CA GLY A 69 9.19 9.12 21.40
C GLY A 69 9.47 9.98 20.16
N VAL A 70 8.47 10.14 19.28
CA VAL A 70 8.53 11.12 18.20
C VAL A 70 8.17 12.48 18.76
N GLU A 71 9.17 13.30 19.05
CA GLU A 71 9.00 14.68 19.49
C GLU A 71 9.37 15.66 18.37
N GLY A 72 8.55 16.69 18.16
CA GLY A 72 8.84 17.74 17.18
C GLY A 72 8.75 17.30 15.71
N ALA A 73 7.92 16.31 15.39
CA ALA A 73 7.64 15.94 14.01
C ALA A 73 7.00 17.12 13.25
N ALA A 74 7.57 17.44 12.09
CA ALA A 74 7.00 18.38 11.13
C ALA A 74 5.84 17.75 10.35
N SER A 75 5.93 16.44 10.03
CA SER A 75 4.83 15.70 9.43
C SER A 75 4.89 14.20 9.74
N VAL A 76 3.71 13.57 9.74
CA VAL A 76 3.53 12.12 9.81
C VAL A 76 2.55 11.73 8.71
N GLU A 77 2.99 10.88 7.79
CA GLU A 77 2.17 10.33 6.71
C GLU A 77 2.06 8.82 6.89
N VAL A 78 0.83 8.31 6.84
CA VAL A 78 0.55 6.87 6.94
C VAL A 78 -0.07 6.42 5.63
N SER A 79 0.67 5.61 4.89
CA SER A 79 0.23 5.03 3.62
C SER A 79 -0.15 3.55 3.82
N PRO A 80 -1.34 3.12 3.37
CA PRO A 80 -1.70 1.71 3.40
C PRO A 80 -0.89 0.90 2.38
N PRO A 81 -0.91 -0.44 2.48
CA PRO A 81 -0.55 -1.30 1.37
C PRO A 81 -1.34 -0.88 0.11
N ASP A 82 -0.71 -0.96 -1.05
CA ASP A 82 -1.27 -0.41 -2.28
C ASP A 82 -1.23 -1.41 -3.46
N LEU A 83 -2.07 -1.15 -4.47
CA LEU A 83 -2.17 -2.01 -5.64
C LEU A 83 -0.94 -1.94 -6.56
N PHE A 84 -0.15 -0.87 -6.50
CA PHE A 84 1.05 -0.72 -7.32
C PHE A 84 2.15 -1.68 -6.85
N THR A 85 2.41 -1.70 -5.56
CA THR A 85 3.30 -2.67 -4.92
C THR A 85 2.80 -4.10 -5.16
N ALA A 86 1.49 -4.33 -5.06
CA ALA A 86 0.90 -5.64 -5.35
C ALA A 86 1.15 -6.09 -6.78
N PHE A 87 0.95 -5.17 -7.74
CA PHE A 87 1.20 -5.44 -9.15
C PHE A 87 2.66 -5.76 -9.41
N LYS A 88 3.60 -4.94 -8.91
CA LYS A 88 5.05 -5.18 -9.07
C LYS A 88 5.44 -6.58 -8.60
N LYS A 89 4.99 -6.94 -7.38
CA LYS A 89 5.27 -8.25 -6.78
C LYS A 89 4.69 -9.39 -7.62
N LEU A 90 3.43 -9.30 -8.01
CA LEU A 90 2.75 -10.32 -8.82
C LEU A 90 3.33 -10.44 -10.24
N ALA A 91 3.90 -9.36 -10.77
CA ALA A 91 4.55 -9.33 -12.08
C ALA A 91 6.01 -9.80 -12.04
N GLY A 92 6.59 -9.98 -10.85
CA GLY A 92 7.98 -10.41 -10.67
C GLY A 92 9.01 -9.27 -10.84
N TYR A 93 8.63 -8.04 -10.48
CA TYR A 93 9.49 -6.85 -10.53
C TYR A 93 10.02 -6.42 -9.15
N ASP A 94 10.33 -7.37 -8.25
CA ASP A 94 10.91 -7.06 -6.94
C ASP A 94 12.23 -6.28 -7.07
#